data_AF-A0A315ED38-F1
#
_entry.id   AF-A0A315ED38-F1
#
_cell.length_a   1.000
_cell.length_b   1.000
_cell.length_c   1.000
_cell.angle_alpha   90.00
_cell.angle_beta   90.00
_cell.angle_gamma   90.00
#
_symmetry.space_group_name_H-M   'P 1'
#
loop_
_entity.id
_entity.type
_entity.pdbx_description
1 polymer ?
#
loop_
_entity_poly.entity_id
_entity_poly.type
_entity_poly.pdbx_seq_one_letter_code
_entity_poly.pdbx_strand_id
1 'polypeptide(L)'
;MKETEVKPSLRISHIVHGRESRGNRVYYLVDPKGQGTMSAVPETVVLRRWRQRRFDGYRFSGTRLSATIWRAVSKALGQNAKQLCSMSLTELTQANERKRPALRQEFLALPAPEALHTLFAVCGPRRLQAILDKHTSEAHAGLSGVPDLFVYAIYLSTGKPAIARFVEVKKPEEPVSQVQLDEIAFLNGLGLHARVLRLKERTSTLK
;
A
#
# COMPACT_ATOMS: atom_id res chain seq x y z
N MET A 1 -2.89 20.00 -6.15
CA MET A 1 -2.46 19.70 -4.76
C MET A 1 -0.94 19.73 -4.73
N LYS A 2 -0.29 20.66 -4.02
CA LYS A 2 1.19 20.63 -3.93
C LYS A 2 1.60 19.31 -3.26
N GLU A 3 2.72 18.70 -3.67
CA GLU A 3 3.31 17.49 -3.03
C GLU A 3 3.56 17.69 -1.51
N THR A 4 3.41 18.94 -1.03
CA THR A 4 3.86 19.49 0.23
C THR A 4 2.75 19.82 1.24
N GLU A 5 1.52 19.33 1.08
CA GLU A 5 0.55 19.47 2.18
C GLU A 5 1.10 18.73 3.42
N VAL A 6 1.31 19.47 4.51
CA VAL A 6 2.06 19.01 5.69
C VAL A 6 1.22 17.96 6.43
N LYS A 7 1.40 16.69 6.08
CA LYS A 7 0.78 15.57 6.78
C LYS A 7 1.68 15.10 7.93
N PRO A 8 1.12 14.67 9.08
CA PRO A 8 1.89 14.09 10.17
C PRO A 8 2.88 13.04 9.65
N SER A 9 4.14 13.12 10.10
CA SER A 9 5.21 12.25 9.61
C SER A 9 4.81 10.77 9.74
N LEU A 10 5.01 9.98 8.68
CA LEU A 10 4.87 8.52 8.74
C LEU A 10 5.85 7.89 9.73
N ARG A 11 6.91 8.62 10.11
CA ARG A 11 8.04 8.14 10.92
C ARG A 11 8.66 6.85 10.35
N ILE A 12 8.55 6.66 9.04
CA ILE A 12 9.36 5.72 8.27
C ILE A 12 10.54 6.53 7.76
N SER A 13 11.78 6.10 8.04
CA SER A 13 12.95 6.76 7.45
C SER A 13 12.87 6.67 5.94
N HIS A 14 12.97 7.83 5.28
CA HIS A 14 13.05 7.95 3.83
C HIS A 14 14.50 7.91 3.33
N ILE A 15 15.48 7.87 4.24
CA ILE A 15 16.90 7.80 3.89
C ILE A 15 17.27 6.39 3.43
N VAL A 16 17.94 6.27 2.29
CA VAL A 16 18.41 5.00 1.74
C VAL A 16 19.88 5.06 1.38
N HIS A 17 20.53 3.90 1.45
CA HIS A 17 21.95 3.70 1.21
C HIS A 17 22.17 2.46 0.33
N GLY A 18 23.37 2.33 -0.23
CA GLY A 18 23.79 1.13 -0.96
C GLY A 18 22.94 0.89 -2.21
N ARG A 19 22.74 1.93 -3.03
CA ARG A 19 22.02 1.81 -4.30
C ARG A 19 22.70 0.76 -5.16
N GLU A 20 21.94 -0.22 -5.61
CA GLU A 20 22.40 -1.27 -6.50
C GLU A 20 21.38 -1.48 -7.63
N SER A 21 21.87 -1.53 -8.88
CA SER A 21 21.03 -1.84 -10.04
C SER A 21 21.17 -3.32 -10.38
N ARG A 22 20.04 -4.06 -10.39
CA ARG A 22 19.98 -5.47 -10.81
C ARG A 22 18.95 -5.61 -11.93
N GLY A 23 19.43 -5.70 -13.17
CA GLY A 23 18.59 -5.56 -14.36
C GLY A 23 17.85 -4.22 -14.36
N ASN A 24 16.53 -4.23 -14.57
CA ASN A 24 15.70 -3.02 -14.64
C ASN A 24 15.22 -2.52 -13.27
N ARG A 25 15.74 -3.06 -12.16
CA ARG A 25 15.30 -2.72 -10.80
C ARG A 25 16.44 -2.15 -9.96
N VAL A 26 16.09 -1.15 -9.16
CA VAL A 26 16.98 -0.57 -8.16
C VAL A 26 16.68 -1.18 -6.80
N TYR A 27 17.74 -1.47 -6.05
CA TYR A 27 17.72 -1.99 -4.70
C TYR A 27 18.44 -1.03 -3.76
N TYR A 28 18.01 -1.02 -2.50
CA TYR A 28 18.67 -0.29 -1.42
C TYR A 28 18.76 -1.16 -0.17
N LEU A 29 19.70 -0.84 0.72
CA LEU A 29 19.76 -1.44 2.04
C LEU A 29 18.48 -1.15 2.85
N VAL A 30 17.96 -2.20 3.48
CA VAL A 30 16.75 -2.09 4.31
C VAL A 30 17.03 -1.28 5.58
N ASP A 31 18.22 -1.39 6.16
CA ASP A 31 18.59 -0.60 7.35
C ASP A 31 18.71 0.89 7.01
N PRO A 32 18.02 1.80 7.72
CA PRO A 32 18.08 3.24 7.47
C PRO A 32 19.41 3.91 7.81
N LYS A 33 20.32 3.23 8.51
CA LYS A 33 21.69 3.67 8.82
C LYS A 33 22.73 3.15 7.82
N GLY A 34 22.29 2.37 6.81
CA GLY A 34 23.20 1.78 5.82
C GLY A 34 24.00 0.59 6.34
N GLN A 35 23.52 -0.07 7.39
CA GLN A 35 24.17 -1.24 7.99
C GLN A 35 23.58 -2.56 7.47
N GLY A 36 24.36 -3.64 7.56
CA GLY A 36 23.96 -4.97 7.14
C GLY A 36 23.96 -5.17 5.62
N THR A 37 23.53 -6.35 5.18
CA THR A 37 23.65 -6.80 3.78
C THR A 37 22.30 -6.96 3.06
N MET A 38 21.19 -6.88 3.81
CA MET A 38 19.86 -7.09 3.25
C MET A 38 19.43 -5.88 2.41
N SER A 39 19.34 -6.07 1.10
CA SER A 39 18.82 -5.09 0.15
C SER A 39 17.46 -5.50 -0.41
N ALA A 40 16.65 -4.51 -0.80
CA ALA A 40 15.32 -4.72 -1.38
C ALA A 40 14.92 -3.56 -2.30
N VAL A 41 13.91 -3.79 -3.15
CA VAL A 41 13.29 -2.73 -3.96
C VAL A 41 12.61 -1.66 -3.07
N PRO A 42 12.41 -0.42 -3.57
CA PRO A 42 11.94 0.72 -2.77
C PRO A 42 10.72 0.43 -1.90
N GLU A 43 9.66 -0.11 -2.49
CA GLU A 43 8.41 -0.41 -1.78
C GLU A 43 8.64 -1.42 -0.65
N THR A 44 9.53 -2.39 -0.87
CA THR A 44 9.85 -3.43 0.12
C THR A 44 10.69 -2.87 1.26
N VAL A 45 11.61 -1.94 0.99
CA VAL A 45 12.37 -1.23 2.05
C VAL A 45 11.42 -0.50 2.98
N VAL A 46 10.51 0.30 2.41
CA VAL A 46 9.53 1.07 3.17
C VAL A 46 8.62 0.15 4.00
N LEU A 47 8.09 -0.91 3.37
CA LEU A 47 7.20 -1.86 4.04
C LEU A 47 7.90 -2.63 5.17
N ARG A 48 9.15 -3.05 4.99
CA ARG A 48 9.93 -3.73 6.03
C ARG A 48 10.19 -2.80 7.22
N ARG A 49 10.63 -1.57 6.96
CA ARG A 49 10.85 -0.55 8.01
C ARG A 49 9.56 -0.25 8.79
N TRP A 50 8.42 -0.17 8.11
CA TRP A 50 7.13 0.01 8.77
C TRP A 50 6.80 -1.16 9.72
N ARG A 51 6.94 -2.40 9.25
CA ARG A 51 6.65 -3.61 10.03
C ARG A 51 7.59 -3.83 11.22
N GLN A 52 8.81 -3.30 11.15
CA GLN A 52 9.80 -3.36 12.22
C GLN A 52 9.53 -2.39 13.37
N ARG A 53 8.60 -1.45 13.21
CA ARG A 53 8.27 -0.49 14.27
C ARG A 53 7.80 -1.20 15.53
N ARG A 54 8.15 -0.59 16.66
CA ARG A 54 7.73 -0.99 18.01
C ARG A 54 7.10 0.21 18.68
N PHE A 55 5.87 0.04 19.12
CA PHE A 55 5.14 1.02 19.93
C PHE A 55 4.14 0.23 20.78
N ASP A 56 4.13 0.50 22.07
CA ASP A 56 3.39 -0.31 23.04
C ASP A 56 1.90 -0.30 22.76
N GLY A 57 1.30 -1.49 22.75
CA GLY A 57 -0.11 -1.67 22.42
C GLY A 57 -0.43 -1.72 20.93
N TYR A 58 0.56 -1.68 20.03
CA TYR A 58 0.34 -1.72 18.57
C TYR A 58 1.10 -2.81 17.85
N ARG A 59 0.49 -3.36 16.80
CA ARG A 59 1.15 -4.20 15.80
C ARG A 59 1.13 -3.51 14.44
N PHE A 60 2.31 -3.35 13.84
CA PHE A 60 2.48 -2.72 12.53
C PHE A 60 2.49 -3.78 11.42
N SER A 61 1.67 -3.56 10.40
CA SER A 61 1.55 -4.45 9.24
C SER A 61 1.26 -3.63 7.98
N GLY A 62 1.16 -4.30 6.84
CA GLY A 62 0.88 -3.65 5.58
C GLY A 62 1.03 -4.62 4.42
N THR A 63 0.71 -4.15 3.22
CA THR A 63 0.85 -4.92 1.99
C THR A 63 1.29 -4.01 0.86
N ARG A 64 1.92 -4.61 -0.15
CA ARG A 64 1.99 -3.98 -1.48
C ARG A 64 0.60 -4.05 -2.11
N LEU A 65 0.21 -3.02 -2.83
CA LEU A 65 -0.99 -3.00 -3.64
C LEU A 65 -0.59 -3.26 -5.10
N SER A 66 -1.30 -4.18 -5.74
CA SER A 66 -1.20 -4.33 -7.18
C SER A 66 -1.94 -3.16 -7.84
N ALA A 67 -1.45 -2.70 -8.99
CA ALA A 67 -2.16 -1.79 -9.87
C ALA A 67 -3.57 -2.30 -10.25
N THR A 68 -3.82 -3.60 -10.09
CA THR A 68 -5.08 -4.28 -10.43
C THR A 68 -5.96 -4.62 -9.23
N ILE A 69 -5.62 -4.17 -8.02
CA ILE A 69 -6.28 -4.61 -6.77
C ILE A 69 -7.80 -4.49 -6.81
N TRP A 70 -8.34 -3.34 -7.18
CA TRP A 70 -9.79 -3.10 -7.11
C TRP A 70 -10.56 -3.92 -8.14
N ARG A 71 -9.98 -4.14 -9.33
CA ARG A 71 -10.51 -5.08 -10.32
C ARG A 71 -10.47 -6.53 -9.80
N ALA A 72 -9.39 -6.90 -9.12
CA ALA A 72 -9.27 -8.22 -8.48
C ALA A 72 -10.33 -8.42 -7.38
N VAL A 73 -10.59 -7.40 -6.55
CA VAL A 73 -11.65 -7.42 -5.53
C VAL A 73 -13.01 -7.59 -6.19
N SER A 74 -13.33 -6.73 -7.15
CA SER A 74 -14.60 -6.79 -7.91
C SER A 74 -14.85 -8.18 -8.49
N LYS A 75 -13.84 -8.76 -9.15
CA LYS A 75 -13.97 -10.07 -9.80
C LYS A 75 -14.07 -11.24 -8.81
N ALA A 76 -13.32 -11.21 -7.72
CA ALA A 76 -13.24 -12.34 -6.79
C ALA A 76 -14.35 -12.32 -5.75
N LEU A 77 -14.69 -11.13 -5.24
CA LEU A 77 -15.51 -10.93 -4.05
C LEU A 77 -16.80 -10.13 -4.34
N GLY A 78 -16.92 -9.56 -5.53
CA GLY A 78 -18.06 -8.72 -5.93
C GLY A 78 -17.83 -7.23 -5.68
N GLN A 79 -18.84 -6.42 -6.01
CA GLN A 79 -18.75 -4.95 -5.99
C GLN A 79 -19.57 -4.29 -4.88
N ASN A 80 -20.29 -5.06 -4.07
CA ASN A 80 -21.11 -4.52 -2.99
C ASN A 80 -20.22 -4.23 -1.76
N ALA A 81 -19.82 -2.97 -1.59
CA ALA A 81 -18.91 -2.58 -0.52
C ALA A 81 -19.46 -2.85 0.89
N LYS A 82 -20.79 -2.83 1.08
CA LYS A 82 -21.40 -3.16 2.37
C LYS A 82 -21.19 -4.62 2.73
N GLN A 83 -21.38 -5.53 1.77
CA GLN A 83 -21.08 -6.96 1.94
C GLN A 83 -19.58 -7.19 2.15
N LEU A 84 -18.71 -6.56 1.35
CA LEU A 84 -17.26 -6.70 1.50
C LEU A 84 -16.79 -6.29 2.90
N CYS A 85 -17.30 -5.19 3.43
CA CYS A 85 -16.96 -4.71 4.78
C CYS A 85 -17.51 -5.60 5.91
N SER A 86 -18.51 -6.45 5.63
CA SER A 86 -19.04 -7.40 6.61
C SER A 86 -18.39 -8.79 6.54
N MET A 87 -17.55 -9.06 5.54
CA MET A 87 -16.88 -10.35 5.41
C MET A 87 -15.91 -10.58 6.58
N SER A 88 -16.02 -11.75 7.19
CA SER A 88 -15.06 -12.25 8.18
C SER A 88 -13.72 -12.59 7.52
N LEU A 89 -12.68 -12.69 8.34
CA LEU A 89 -11.36 -13.12 7.89
C LEU A 89 -11.39 -14.53 7.29
N THR A 90 -12.22 -15.43 7.84
CA THR A 90 -12.38 -16.79 7.34
C THR A 90 -12.98 -16.81 5.93
N GLU A 91 -14.06 -16.04 5.70
CA GLU A 91 -14.67 -15.91 4.37
C GLU A 91 -13.69 -15.32 3.35
N LEU A 92 -12.92 -14.30 3.74
CA LEU A 92 -11.89 -13.72 2.88
C LEU A 92 -10.78 -14.72 2.56
N THR A 93 -10.37 -15.54 3.52
CA THR A 93 -9.34 -16.58 3.32
C THR A 93 -9.80 -17.62 2.31
N GLN A 94 -10.99 -18.18 2.52
CA GLN A 94 -11.59 -19.17 1.62
C GLN A 94 -11.80 -18.60 0.20
N ALA A 95 -12.32 -17.39 0.10
CA ALA A 95 -12.53 -16.73 -1.19
C ALA A 95 -11.21 -16.46 -1.92
N ASN A 96 -10.18 -15.97 -1.20
CA ASN A 96 -8.85 -15.75 -1.75
C ASN A 96 -8.25 -17.04 -2.31
N GLU A 97 -8.29 -18.13 -1.56
CA GLU A 97 -7.75 -19.43 -1.98
C GLU A 97 -8.48 -19.97 -3.21
N ARG A 98 -9.82 -19.95 -3.18
CA ARG A 98 -10.67 -20.44 -4.27
C ARG A 98 -10.48 -19.65 -5.57
N LYS A 99 -10.34 -18.33 -5.50
CA LYS A 99 -10.30 -17.45 -6.68
C LYS A 99 -8.89 -17.19 -7.22
N ARG A 100 -7.85 -17.46 -6.43
CA ARG A 100 -6.44 -17.16 -6.80
C ARG A 100 -6.01 -17.76 -8.15
N PRO A 101 -6.34 -19.01 -8.53
CA PRO A 101 -5.95 -19.55 -9.84
C PRO A 101 -6.53 -18.75 -11.01
N ALA A 102 -7.84 -18.44 -10.95
CA ALA A 102 -8.52 -17.68 -12.00
C ALA A 102 -8.01 -16.23 -12.10
N LEU A 103 -7.79 -15.56 -10.96
CA LEU A 103 -7.23 -14.21 -10.95
C LEU A 103 -5.84 -14.16 -11.61
N ARG A 104 -4.99 -15.17 -11.35
CA ARG A 104 -3.64 -15.23 -11.93
C ARG A 104 -3.64 -15.34 -13.46
N GLN A 105 -4.61 -16.04 -14.04
CA GLN A 105 -4.76 -16.15 -15.50
C GLN A 105 -5.03 -14.79 -16.16
N GLU A 106 -5.57 -13.84 -15.39
CA GLU A 106 -5.89 -12.48 -15.85
C GLU A 106 -4.95 -11.42 -15.28
N PHE A 107 -3.80 -11.82 -14.72
CA PHE A 107 -2.82 -10.91 -14.11
C PHE A 107 -3.41 -10.05 -12.98
N LEU A 108 -4.43 -10.57 -12.29
CA LEU A 108 -5.06 -9.96 -11.13
C LEU A 108 -4.47 -10.55 -9.84
N ALA A 109 -4.34 -9.70 -8.81
CA ALA A 109 -3.78 -10.12 -7.54
C ALA A 109 -4.50 -9.47 -6.36
N LEU A 110 -4.88 -10.30 -5.39
CA LEU A 110 -5.37 -9.89 -4.08
C LEU A 110 -4.24 -9.96 -3.03
N PRO A 111 -4.20 -9.03 -2.07
CA PRO A 111 -3.39 -9.12 -0.87
C PRO A 111 -3.76 -10.34 -0.02
N ALA A 112 -2.93 -10.58 0.99
CA ALA A 112 -3.27 -11.52 2.06
C ALA A 112 -4.61 -11.16 2.72
N PRO A 113 -5.42 -12.15 3.15
CA PRO A 113 -6.74 -11.93 3.74
C PRO A 113 -6.76 -10.90 4.87
N GLU A 114 -5.76 -10.89 5.76
CA GLU A 114 -5.68 -9.97 6.90
C GLU A 114 -5.49 -8.51 6.46
N ALA A 115 -4.68 -8.31 5.41
CA ALA A 115 -4.48 -6.99 4.83
C ALA A 115 -5.74 -6.50 4.14
N LEU A 116 -6.45 -7.40 3.43
CA LEU A 116 -7.69 -7.08 2.76
C LEU A 116 -8.82 -6.77 3.75
N HIS A 117 -8.95 -7.57 4.80
CA HIS A 117 -9.89 -7.33 5.91
C HIS A 117 -9.64 -5.97 6.56
N THR A 118 -8.37 -5.65 6.86
CA THR A 118 -8.01 -4.34 7.43
C THR A 118 -8.30 -3.20 6.45
N LEU A 119 -8.02 -3.39 5.16
CA LEU A 119 -8.30 -2.41 4.11
C LEU A 119 -9.80 -2.10 4.03
N PHE A 120 -10.66 -3.13 4.05
CA PHE A 120 -12.11 -2.96 4.05
C PHE A 120 -12.61 -2.27 5.32
N ALA A 121 -12.09 -2.64 6.49
CA ALA A 121 -12.45 -1.96 7.74
C ALA A 121 -12.05 -0.48 7.75
N VAL A 122 -10.87 -0.14 7.21
CA VAL A 122 -10.37 1.23 7.12
C VAL A 122 -11.17 2.06 6.13
N CYS A 123 -11.50 1.51 4.96
CA CYS A 123 -12.32 2.20 3.98
C CYS A 123 -13.78 2.31 4.45
N GLY A 124 -14.34 1.26 5.02
CA GLY A 124 -15.77 1.17 5.30
C GLY A 124 -16.64 1.26 4.02
N PRO A 125 -17.95 1.01 4.12
CA PRO A 125 -18.79 0.78 2.95
C PRO A 125 -18.81 1.93 1.94
N ARG A 126 -19.00 3.17 2.42
CA ARG A 126 -19.15 4.34 1.53
C ARG A 126 -17.89 4.64 0.72
N ARG A 127 -16.73 4.70 1.39
CA ARG A 127 -15.46 5.04 0.72
C ARG A 127 -14.99 3.88 -0.15
N LEU A 128 -15.18 2.64 0.30
CA LEU A 128 -14.86 1.46 -0.51
C LEU A 128 -15.73 1.40 -1.79
N GLN A 129 -17.02 1.73 -1.71
CA GLN A 129 -17.88 1.77 -2.90
C GLN A 129 -17.35 2.78 -3.92
N ALA A 130 -17.05 4.02 -3.49
CA ALA A 130 -16.50 5.05 -4.37
C ALA A 130 -15.18 4.60 -5.04
N ILE A 131 -14.31 3.89 -4.31
CA ILE A 131 -13.08 3.33 -4.87
C ILE A 131 -13.40 2.25 -5.92
N LEU A 132 -14.31 1.33 -5.62
CA LEU A 132 -14.69 0.28 -6.56
C LEU A 132 -15.30 0.88 -7.82
N ASP A 133 -16.31 1.74 -7.68
CA ASP A 133 -17.00 2.39 -8.79
C ASP A 133 -16.02 3.09 -9.73
N LYS A 134 -15.06 3.85 -9.16
CA LYS A 134 -14.00 4.49 -9.95
C LYS A 134 -13.18 3.45 -10.72
N HIS A 135 -12.62 2.45 -10.04
CA HIS A 135 -11.62 1.54 -10.62
C HIS A 135 -12.21 0.42 -11.49
N THR A 136 -13.52 0.22 -11.45
CA THR A 136 -14.24 -0.71 -12.35
C THR A 136 -15.01 0.00 -13.46
N SER A 137 -15.03 1.34 -13.47
CA SER A 137 -15.65 2.10 -14.56
C SER A 137 -14.85 1.98 -15.87
N GLU A 138 -15.56 2.07 -17.00
CA GLU A 138 -14.94 2.11 -18.33
C GLU A 138 -13.98 3.30 -18.47
N ALA A 139 -14.34 4.44 -17.89
CA ALA A 139 -13.49 5.65 -17.87
C ALA A 139 -12.14 5.45 -17.17
N HIS A 140 -12.01 4.40 -16.35
CA HIS A 140 -10.75 4.05 -15.68
C HIS A 140 -10.07 2.80 -16.25
N ALA A 141 -10.57 2.26 -17.37
CA ALA A 141 -9.95 1.14 -18.05
C ALA A 141 -8.52 1.49 -18.50
N GLY A 142 -7.55 0.63 -18.18
CA GLY A 142 -6.14 0.84 -18.53
C GLY A 142 -5.41 1.89 -17.68
N LEU A 143 -6.11 2.67 -16.86
CA LEU A 143 -5.50 3.60 -15.90
C LEU A 143 -5.23 2.89 -14.58
N SER A 144 -4.11 3.22 -13.93
CA SER A 144 -3.88 2.86 -12.54
C SER A 144 -2.91 3.83 -11.88
N GLY A 145 -3.45 4.63 -10.96
CA GLY A 145 -2.68 5.45 -10.03
C GLY A 145 -2.62 4.85 -8.62
N VAL A 146 -2.99 3.57 -8.47
CA VAL A 146 -3.10 2.89 -7.18
C VAL A 146 -1.77 3.03 -6.43
N PRO A 147 -1.76 3.59 -5.20
CA PRO A 147 -0.54 3.75 -4.43
C PRO A 147 0.16 2.41 -4.19
N ASP A 148 1.50 2.38 -4.22
CA ASP A 148 2.28 1.15 -4.08
C ASP A 148 1.99 0.32 -2.83
N LEU A 149 1.69 0.98 -1.71
CA LEU A 149 1.57 0.35 -0.40
C LEU A 149 0.28 0.76 0.32
N PHE A 150 -0.27 -0.19 1.07
CA PHE A 150 -1.19 0.07 2.16
C PHE A 150 -0.53 -0.37 3.47
N VAL A 151 -0.19 0.59 4.33
CA VAL A 151 0.47 0.34 5.62
C VAL A 151 -0.48 0.72 6.75
N TYR A 152 -0.51 -0.10 7.80
CA TYR A 152 -1.41 0.10 8.91
C TYR A 152 -0.83 -0.38 10.25
N ALA A 153 -1.38 0.14 11.34
CA ALA A 153 -1.13 -0.33 12.69
C ALA A 153 -2.48 -0.67 13.33
N ILE A 154 -2.52 -1.77 14.06
CA ILE A 154 -3.70 -2.20 14.81
C ILE A 154 -3.44 -2.10 16.32
N TYR A 155 -4.48 -1.78 17.08
CA TYR A 155 -4.45 -1.92 18.54
C TYR A 155 -4.40 -3.39 18.90
N LEU A 156 -3.48 -3.79 19.78
CA LEU A 156 -3.40 -5.17 20.28
C LEU A 156 -4.62 -5.54 21.13
N SER A 157 -5.17 -4.58 21.89
CA SER A 157 -6.31 -4.81 22.78
C SER A 157 -7.63 -5.04 22.06
N THR A 158 -7.84 -4.41 20.89
CA THR A 158 -9.14 -4.47 20.18
C THR A 158 -9.05 -5.13 18.80
N GLY A 159 -7.84 -5.34 18.28
CA GLY A 159 -7.62 -5.76 16.90
C GLY A 159 -8.01 -4.71 15.85
N LYS A 160 -8.51 -3.53 16.25
CA LYS A 160 -9.00 -2.52 15.32
C LYS A 160 -7.86 -1.69 14.72
N PRO A 161 -7.99 -1.26 13.45
CA PRO A 161 -7.02 -0.35 12.83
C PRO A 161 -6.99 1.00 13.57
N ALA A 162 -5.78 1.45 13.91
CA ALA A 162 -5.54 2.73 14.56
C ALA A 162 -4.91 3.75 13.60
N ILE A 163 -4.00 3.27 12.75
CA ILE A 163 -3.31 4.05 11.74
C ILE A 163 -3.43 3.29 10.43
N ALA A 164 -3.78 3.98 9.35
CA ALA A 164 -3.79 3.41 8.02
C ALA A 164 -3.42 4.47 6.98
N ARG A 165 -2.55 4.10 6.05
CA ARG A 165 -1.98 5.02 5.06
C ARG A 165 -1.80 4.30 3.74
N PHE A 166 -2.25 4.94 2.66
CA PHE A 166 -1.85 4.61 1.31
C PHE A 166 -0.56 5.38 0.99
N VAL A 167 0.46 4.69 0.50
CA VAL A 167 1.79 5.27 0.28
C VAL A 167 2.26 4.94 -1.12
N GLU A 168 2.44 6.00 -1.91
CA GLU A 168 3.14 5.96 -3.19
C GLU A 168 4.64 6.15 -2.91
N VAL A 169 5.48 5.21 -3.32
CA VAL A 169 6.91 5.25 -3.03
C VAL A 169 7.64 5.76 -4.27
N LYS A 170 8.45 6.81 -4.09
CA LYS A 170 9.24 7.37 -5.19
C LYS A 170 10.72 7.26 -4.92
N LYS A 171 11.49 6.84 -5.92
CA LYS A 171 12.95 6.97 -5.89
C LYS A 171 13.36 8.45 -5.87
N PRO A 172 14.64 8.76 -5.59
CA PRO A 172 15.15 10.10 -5.82
C PRO A 172 14.84 10.54 -7.25
N GLU A 173 14.39 11.79 -7.40
CA GLU A 173 14.11 12.47 -8.69
C GLU A 173 13.00 11.84 -9.55
N GLU A 174 12.47 10.68 -9.19
CA GLU A 174 11.39 10.04 -9.94
C GLU A 174 10.10 10.90 -9.89
N PRO A 175 9.56 11.35 -11.02
CA PRO A 175 8.36 12.16 -11.01
C PRO A 175 7.16 11.36 -10.49
N VAL A 176 6.26 12.07 -9.81
CA VAL A 176 4.92 11.55 -9.51
C VAL A 176 4.07 11.87 -10.73
N SER A 177 3.46 10.86 -11.34
CA SER A 177 2.63 11.08 -12.53
C SER A 177 1.32 11.78 -12.16
N GLN A 178 0.68 12.43 -13.13
CA GLN A 178 -0.60 13.09 -12.88
C GLN A 178 -1.68 12.10 -12.38
N VAL A 179 -1.73 10.89 -12.97
CA VAL A 179 -2.67 9.83 -12.55
C VAL A 179 -2.46 9.43 -11.08
N GLN A 180 -1.21 9.41 -10.60
CA GLN A 180 -0.90 9.14 -9.20
C GLN A 180 -1.31 10.32 -8.29
N LEU A 181 -1.07 11.56 -8.72
CA LEU A 181 -1.51 12.75 -7.99
C LEU A 181 -3.04 12.80 -7.85
N ASP A 182 -3.76 12.48 -8.94
CA ASP A 182 -5.21 12.44 -8.98
C ASP A 182 -5.76 11.33 -8.08
N GLU A 183 -5.15 10.14 -8.07
CA GLU A 183 -5.54 9.06 -7.16
C GLU A 183 -5.30 9.43 -5.70
N ILE A 184 -4.15 10.05 -5.39
CA ILE A 184 -3.87 10.53 -4.04
C ILE A 184 -4.88 11.59 -3.62
N ALA A 185 -5.22 12.54 -4.50
CA ALA A 185 -6.22 13.57 -4.24
C ALA A 185 -7.60 12.94 -4.00
N PHE A 186 -8.01 11.99 -4.85
CA PHE A 186 -9.26 11.24 -4.71
C PHE A 186 -9.35 10.53 -3.36
N LEU A 187 -8.34 9.74 -2.99
CA LEU A 187 -8.32 9.03 -1.70
C LEU A 187 -8.38 9.99 -0.51
N ASN A 188 -7.67 11.13 -0.57
CA ASN A 188 -7.75 12.15 0.48
C ASN A 188 -9.12 12.84 0.55
N GLY A 189 -9.76 13.09 -0.59
CA GLY A 189 -11.12 13.62 -0.68
C GLY A 189 -12.16 12.68 -0.05
N LEU A 190 -11.91 11.38 -0.05
CA LEU A 190 -12.69 10.38 0.69
C LEU A 190 -12.39 10.37 2.20
N GLY A 191 -11.50 11.23 2.71
CA GLY A 191 -11.06 11.20 4.10
C GLY A 191 -10.16 10.01 4.43
N LEU A 192 -9.58 9.34 3.42
CA LEU A 192 -8.49 8.40 3.61
C LEU A 192 -7.17 9.16 3.61
N HIS A 193 -6.09 8.50 4.00
CA HIS A 193 -4.79 9.15 4.12
C HIS A 193 -3.82 8.58 3.09
N ALA A 194 -3.73 9.24 1.94
CA ALA A 194 -2.79 8.91 0.86
C ALA A 194 -1.67 9.94 0.76
N ARG A 195 -0.43 9.50 0.49
CA ARG A 195 0.72 10.40 0.32
C ARG A 195 1.85 9.77 -0.47
N VAL A 196 2.73 10.61 -0.97
CA VAL A 196 4.03 10.20 -1.50
C VAL A 196 5.04 10.05 -0.35
N LEU A 197 5.88 9.02 -0.42
CA LEU A 197 7.11 8.87 0.34
C LEU A 197 8.27 8.81 -0.65
N ARG A 198 8.95 9.96 -0.82
CA ARG A 198 10.13 10.06 -1.66
C ARG A 198 11.37 9.63 -0.88
N LEU A 199 12.06 8.61 -1.38
CA LEU A 199 13.33 8.18 -0.85
C LEU A 199 14.41 9.23 -1.16
N LYS A 200 15.34 9.38 -0.22
CA LYS A 200 16.51 10.24 -0.36
C LYS A 200 17.75 9.40 -0.18
N GLU A 201 18.56 9.33 -1.22
CA GLU A 201 19.86 8.68 -1.16
C GLU A 201 20.83 9.46 -0.27
N ARG A 202 21.62 8.72 0.49
CA ARG A 202 22.81 9.23 1.16
C ARG A 202 23.96 8.27 0.92
N THR A 203 25.13 8.82 0.65
CA THR A 203 26.37 8.06 0.61
C THR A 203 26.60 7.45 1.99
N SER A 204 26.89 6.14 2.08
CA SER A 204 27.34 5.55 3.33
C SER A 204 28.69 6.15 3.68
N THR A 205 28.82 6.80 4.83
CA THR A 205 30.09 7.35 5.31
C THR A 205 30.97 6.30 6.00
N LEU A 206 30.52 5.05 6.04
CA LEU A 206 31.27 3.95 6.64
C LEU A 206 32.11 3.27 5.55
N LYS A 207 33.41 3.58 5.55
CA LYS A 207 34.48 2.74 4.98
C LYS A 207 34.73 1.55 5.89
#